data_AF-A0A7V5C930-F1
#
_entry.id   AF-A0A7V5C930-F1
#
_cell.length_a   1.000
_cell.length_b   1.000
_cell.length_c   1.000
_cell.angle_alpha   90.00
_cell.angle_beta   90.00
_cell.angle_gamma   90.00
#
_symmetry.space_group_name_H-M   'P 1'
#
loop_
_entity.id
_entity.type
_entity.pdbx_description
1 polymer ?
#
loop_
_entity_poly.entity_id
_entity_poly.type
_entity_poly.pdbx_seq_one_letter_code
_entity_poly.pdbx_strand_id
1 'polypeptide(L)'
;MNKPTDNPAHPFKKALAEATKGMAEDADVSVTYTVDPSGVSGETMRLPQVTRRMARDEVLLERGVADALALRHRYHDAATQARYAP
;
A
#
# COMPACT_ATOMS: atom_id res chain seq x y z
N MET A 1 31.35 0.49 -17.09
CA MET A 1 30.24 1.22 -16.45
C MET A 1 29.10 0.24 -16.23
N ASN A 2 28.85 -0.16 -14.98
CA ASN A 2 27.77 -1.09 -14.64
C ASN A 2 26.45 -0.29 -14.74
N LYS A 3 25.62 -0.53 -15.76
CA LYS A 3 24.27 0.08 -15.79
C LYS A 3 23.54 -0.40 -14.54
N PRO A 4 22.92 0.49 -13.74
CA PRO A 4 22.03 0.03 -12.68
C PRO A 4 21.01 -0.91 -13.32
N THR A 5 20.85 -2.10 -12.76
CA THR A 5 19.75 -2.98 -13.14
C THR A 5 18.48 -2.30 -12.65
N ASP A 6 17.90 -1.47 -13.50
CA ASP A 6 16.70 -0.71 -13.18
C ASP A 6 15.56 -1.71 -12.96
N ASN A 7 15.24 -1.96 -11.69
CA ASN A 7 14.15 -2.86 -11.35
C ASN A 7 12.85 -2.12 -11.67
N PRO A 8 12.07 -2.59 -12.66
CA PRO A 8 10.89 -1.88 -13.15
C PRO A 8 9.82 -1.68 -12.06
N ALA A 9 9.88 -2.44 -10.97
CA ALA A 9 9.00 -2.27 -9.83
C ALA A 9 9.28 -0.99 -9.01
N HIS A 10 10.47 -0.37 -9.08
CA HIS A 10 10.77 0.82 -8.28
C HIS A 10 9.91 2.04 -8.64
N PRO A 11 9.81 2.45 -9.92
CA PRO A 11 8.89 3.52 -10.32
C PRO A 11 7.44 3.22 -9.94
N PHE A 12 6.99 1.97 -10.10
CA PHE A 12 5.66 1.55 -9.72
C PHE A 12 5.40 1.69 -8.22
N LYS A 13 6.29 1.15 -7.38
CA LYS A 13 6.21 1.26 -5.91
C LYS A 13 6.25 2.71 -5.43
N LYS A 14 7.03 3.56 -6.08
CA LYS A 14 7.04 5.00 -5.77
C LYS A 14 5.68 5.64 -6.11
N ALA A 15 5.17 5.42 -7.32
CA ALA A 15 3.90 5.99 -7.76
C ALA A 15 2.71 5.49 -6.93
N LEU A 16 2.71 4.20 -6.59
CA LEU A 16 1.66 3.61 -5.77
C LEU A 16 1.67 4.18 -4.35
N ALA A 17 2.84 4.35 -3.74
CA ALA A 17 2.95 4.94 -2.41
C ALA A 17 2.38 6.37 -2.38
N GLU A 18 2.75 7.22 -3.33
CA GLU A 18 2.24 8.59 -3.41
C GLU A 18 0.73 8.64 -3.67
N ALA A 19 0.22 7.76 -4.54
CA ALA A 19 -1.22 7.63 -4.78
C ALA A 19 -1.98 7.17 -3.52
N THR A 20 -1.39 6.26 -2.74
CA THR A 20 -1.96 5.75 -1.49
C THR A 20 -2.08 6.88 -0.47
N LYS A 21 -1.03 7.67 -0.29
CA LYS A 21 -1.05 8.86 0.60
C LYS A 21 -2.11 9.87 0.18
N GLY A 22 -2.17 10.19 -1.12
CA GLY A 22 -3.18 11.09 -1.66
C GLY A 22 -4.61 10.58 -1.46
N MET A 23 -4.84 9.27 -1.59
CA MET A 23 -6.15 8.65 -1.36
C MET A 23 -6.54 8.62 0.12
N ALA A 24 -5.57 8.37 0.99
CA ALA A 24 -5.72 8.39 2.45
C ALA A 24 -5.97 9.80 3.01
N GLU A 25 -5.69 10.85 2.21
CA GLU A 25 -5.72 12.27 2.63
C GLU A 25 -4.76 12.55 3.80
N ASP A 26 -3.63 11.84 3.81
CA ASP A 26 -2.64 11.89 4.89
C ASP A 26 -1.24 11.79 4.27
N ALA A 27 -0.45 12.86 4.40
CA ALA A 27 0.90 12.92 3.86
C ALA A 27 1.95 12.28 4.78
N ASP A 28 1.63 12.14 6.07
CA ASP A 28 2.53 11.63 7.10
C ASP A 28 2.48 10.09 7.17
N VAL A 29 1.43 9.47 6.62
CA VAL A 29 1.34 8.01 6.53
C VAL A 29 2.53 7.41 5.77
N SER A 30 3.21 6.45 6.40
CA SER A 30 4.37 5.79 5.83
C SER A 30 3.93 4.55 5.04
N VAL A 31 4.41 4.41 3.80
CA VAL A 31 4.14 3.23 2.97
C VAL A 31 5.39 2.37 2.87
N THR A 32 5.25 1.10 3.21
CA THR A 32 6.33 0.10 3.17
C THR A 32 5.89 -1.15 2.44
N TYR A 33 6.85 -1.89 1.86
CA TYR A 33 6.60 -3.10 1.09
C TYR A 33 7.12 -4.32 1.84
N THR A 34 6.27 -5.31 2.09
CA THR A 34 6.61 -6.50 2.86
C THR A 34 6.19 -7.81 2.17
N VAL A 35 6.81 -8.91 2.59
CA VAL A 35 6.41 -10.28 2.26
C VAL A 35 5.44 -10.87 3.31
N ASP A 36 5.33 -10.21 4.46
CA ASP A 36 4.39 -10.56 5.53
C ASP A 36 2.97 -10.11 5.19
N PRO A 37 1.94 -10.52 5.97
CA PRO A 37 0.58 -10.06 5.78
C PRO A 37 0.47 -8.53 5.75
N SER A 38 -0.21 -8.03 4.70
CA SER A 38 -0.47 -6.60 4.51
C SER A 38 -1.42 -6.06 5.57
N GLY A 39 -1.29 -4.77 5.88
CA GLY A 39 -2.14 -4.11 6.87
C GLY A 39 -1.60 -2.76 7.33
N VAL A 40 -2.28 -2.16 8.29
CA VAL A 40 -1.84 -0.91 8.93
C VAL A 40 -1.29 -1.22 10.33
N SER A 41 -0.19 -0.57 10.69
CA SER A 41 0.44 -0.69 11.99
C SER A 41 0.90 0.67 12.47
N GLY A 42 0.15 1.25 13.41
CA GLY A 42 0.30 2.68 13.72
C GLY A 42 0.05 3.51 12.47
N GLU A 43 1.01 4.36 12.11
CA GLU A 43 0.96 5.22 10.91
C GLU A 43 1.63 4.59 9.69
N THR A 44 2.00 3.30 9.75
CA THR A 44 2.65 2.60 8.64
C THR A 44 1.68 1.65 7.94
N MET A 45 1.44 1.91 6.65
CA MET A 45 0.76 0.99 5.74
C MET A 45 1.79 0.02 5.13
N ARG A 46 1.56 -1.27 5.33
CA ARG A 46 2.36 -2.35 4.76
C ARG A 46 1.63 -2.95 3.56
N LEU A 47 2.18 -2.72 2.38
CA LEU A 47 1.72 -3.26 1.10
C LEU A 47 2.46 -4.54 0.75
N PRO A 48 1.86 -5.46 -0.02
CA PRO A 48 2.56 -6.65 -0.50
C PRO A 48 3.67 -6.26 -1.49
N GLN A 49 4.66 -7.11 -1.68
CA GLN A 49 5.75 -6.87 -2.63
C GLN A 49 5.39 -7.34 -4.05
N VAL A 50 5.44 -6.45 -5.04
CA VAL A 50 5.54 -6.82 -6.46
C VAL A 50 6.96 -7.22 -6.82
N THR A 51 7.06 -8.34 -7.56
CA THR A 51 8.33 -8.87 -8.05
C THR A 51 8.83 -8.05 -9.24
N ARG A 52 10.09 -8.25 -9.62
CA ARG A 52 10.66 -7.61 -10.83
C ARG A 52 9.92 -7.96 -12.11
N ARG A 53 9.17 -9.08 -12.12
CA ARG A 53 8.38 -9.51 -13.29
C ARG A 53 7.17 -8.61 -13.53
N MET A 54 6.69 -7.90 -12.48
CA MET A 54 5.48 -7.08 -12.55
C MET A 54 4.32 -7.81 -13.23
N ALA A 55 4.06 -9.04 -12.81
CA ALA A 55 2.95 -9.80 -13.35
C ALA A 55 1.65 -9.04 -13.07
N ARG A 56 0.72 -9.06 -14.03
CA ARG A 56 -0.56 -8.33 -13.94
C ARG A 56 -1.27 -8.59 -12.62
N ASP A 57 -1.33 -9.83 -12.17
CA ASP A 57 -2.06 -10.21 -10.96
C ASP A 57 -1.36 -9.70 -9.69
N GLU A 58 -0.03 -9.64 -9.66
CA GLU A 58 0.72 -9.03 -8.55
C GLU A 58 0.45 -7.53 -8.45
N VAL A 59 0.47 -6.84 -9.59
CA VAL A 59 0.21 -5.40 -9.67
C VAL A 59 -1.22 -5.08 -9.24
N LEU A 60 -2.19 -5.88 -9.69
CA LEU A 60 -3.59 -5.71 -9.31
C LEU A 60 -3.81 -6.00 -7.82
N LEU A 61 -3.16 -7.03 -7.27
CA LEU A 61 -3.23 -7.34 -5.85
C LEU A 61 -2.64 -6.21 -5.01
N GLU A 62 -1.43 -5.74 -5.33
CA GLU A 62 -0.77 -4.66 -4.59
C GLU A 62 -1.61 -3.38 -4.62
N ARG A 63 -2.16 -3.03 -5.80
CA ARG A 63 -3.04 -1.87 -5.94
C ARG A 63 -4.32 -2.00 -5.12
N GLY A 64 -5.00 -3.15 -5.21
CA GLY A 64 -6.24 -3.38 -4.48
C GLY A 64 -6.06 -3.31 -2.96
N VAL A 65 -4.96 -3.86 -2.46
CA VAL A 65 -4.60 -3.75 -1.04
C VAL A 65 -4.31 -2.29 -0.66
N ALA A 66 -3.54 -1.57 -1.48
CA ALA A 66 -3.21 -0.17 -1.24
C ALA A 66 -4.45 0.72 -1.14
N ASP A 67 -5.35 0.62 -2.12
CA ASP A 67 -6.59 1.40 -2.15
C ASP A 67 -7.50 1.02 -0.95
N ALA A 68 -7.61 -0.28 -0.63
CA ALA A 68 -8.40 -0.72 0.51
C ALA A 68 -7.88 -0.19 1.85
N LEU A 69 -6.56 -0.21 2.07
CA LEU A 69 -5.95 0.33 3.28
C LEU A 69 -6.08 1.86 3.35
N ALA A 70 -5.88 2.57 2.24
CA ALA A 70 -6.03 4.03 2.17
C ALA A 70 -7.46 4.47 2.49
N LEU A 71 -8.45 3.86 1.85
CA LEU A 71 -9.86 4.17 2.08
C LEU A 71 -10.30 3.79 3.49
N ARG A 72 -9.81 2.66 4.02
CA ARG A 72 -10.04 2.29 5.42
C ARG A 72 -9.43 3.34 6.34
N HIS A 73 -8.18 3.74 6.16
CA HIS A 73 -7.55 4.78 7.00
C HIS A 73 -8.36 6.07 7.03
N ARG A 74 -8.80 6.52 5.86
CA ARG A 74 -9.52 7.79 5.72
C ARG A 74 -10.93 7.76 6.30
N TYR A 75 -11.67 6.67 6.09
CA TYR A 75 -13.12 6.65 6.35
C TYR A 75 -13.55 5.71 7.49
N HIS A 76 -12.63 4.93 8.05
CA HIS A 76 -12.98 4.00 9.12
C HIS A 76 -13.12 4.71 10.47
N ASP A 77 -14.32 4.65 11.03
CA ASP A 77 -14.60 5.08 12.40
C ASP A 77 -14.55 3.87 13.36
N ALA A 78 -13.59 3.90 14.29
CA ALA A 78 -13.40 2.85 15.28
C ALA A 78 -14.56 2.71 16.27
N ALA A 79 -15.22 3.81 16.65
CA ALA A 79 -16.36 3.78 17.58
C ALA A 79 -17.58 3.14 16.91
N THR A 80 -17.84 3.52 15.66
CA THR A 80 -18.89 2.90 14.85
C THR A 80 -18.61 1.41 14.63
N GLN A 81 -17.38 1.03 14.28
CA GLN A 81 -17.01 -0.39 14.15
C GLN A 81 -17.24 -1.15 15.46
N ALA A 82 -16.78 -0.61 16.59
CA ALA A 82 -16.91 -1.26 17.89
C ALA A 82 -18.38 -1.49 18.31
N ARG A 83 -19.27 -0.57 17.94
CA ARG A 83 -20.71 -0.68 18.23
C ARG A 83 -21.40 -1.82 17.46
N TYR A 84 -20.94 -2.12 16.25
CA TYR A 84 -21.56 -3.11 15.36
C TYR A 84 -20.70 -4.37 15.17
N ALA A 85 -19.60 -4.50 15.91
CA ALA A 85 -18.79 -5.71 15.91
C ALA A 85 -19.63 -6.88 16.46
N PRO A 86 -19.62 -8.05 15.78
CA PRO A 86 -20.40 -9.22 16.17
C PRO A 86 -19.89 -9.90 17.45
#